data_AF-A0A529F8N7-F1
#
_entry.id   AF-A0A529F8N7-F1
#
_cell.length_a   1.000
_cell.length_b   1.000
_cell.length_c   1.000
_cell.angle_alpha   90.00
_cell.angle_beta   90.00
_cell.angle_gamma   90.00
#
_symmetry.space_group_name_H-M   'P 1'
#
loop_
_entity.id
_entity.type
_entity.pdbx_description
1 polymer ?
#
loop_
_entity_poly.entity_id
_entity_poly.type
_entity_poly.pdbx_seq_one_letter_code
_entity_poly.pdbx_strand_id
1 'polypeptide(L)'
;SNRTVKVYPSFADFYGMEDTIERIAGYFRYASQGLEERKQILYLLGPVGGGKSSLAERLKKLMEQRPIYTLKAGNQISPVFESPLGLFNPDHMGDLLEDKY
;
A
#
# COMPACT_ATOMS: atom_id res chain seq x y z
N SER A 1 27.44 5.49 16.58
CA SER A 1 26.77 4.17 16.54
C SER A 1 26.69 3.75 15.09
N ASN A 2 27.27 2.61 14.71
CA ASN A 2 27.23 2.11 13.34
C ASN A 2 25.91 1.36 13.12
N ARG A 3 24.85 2.10 12.76
CA ARG A 3 23.56 1.52 12.40
C ARG A 3 23.55 1.21 10.90
N THR A 4 23.20 -0.02 10.55
CA THR A 4 22.90 -0.39 9.16
C THR A 4 21.60 0.25 8.74
N VAL A 5 21.62 1.02 7.65
CA VAL A 5 20.45 1.70 7.08
C VAL A 5 20.01 0.94 5.83
N LYS A 6 18.72 0.62 5.76
CA LYS A 6 18.15 0.01 4.55
C LYS A 6 17.90 1.08 3.49
N VAL A 7 18.35 0.81 2.27
CA VAL A 7 18.11 1.67 1.12
C VAL A 7 17.12 0.98 0.18
N TYR A 8 16.17 1.75 -0.32
CA TYR A 8 15.12 1.28 -1.22
C TYR A 8 15.28 1.99 -2.57
N PRO A 9 15.54 1.26 -3.69
CA PRO A 9 15.80 1.88 -4.99
C PRO A 9 14.69 2.83 -5.45
N SER A 10 13.44 2.50 -5.16
CA SER A 10 12.27 3.35 -5.46
C SER A 10 12.29 4.73 -4.78
N PHE A 11 13.14 4.92 -3.78
CA PHE A 11 13.30 6.15 -3.00
C PHE A 11 14.73 6.71 -3.05
N ALA A 12 15.52 6.37 -4.06
CA ALA A 12 16.92 6.82 -4.19
C ALA A 12 17.09 8.36 -4.17
N ASP A 13 16.06 9.11 -4.56
CA ASP A 13 16.07 10.58 -4.59
C ASP A 13 15.76 11.23 -3.21
N PHE A 14 15.46 10.43 -2.17
CA PHE A 14 15.00 10.90 -0.86
C PHE A 14 16.11 10.83 0.19
N TYR A 15 17.12 11.68 0.03
CA TYR A 15 18.27 11.76 0.94
C TYR A 15 17.88 12.25 2.34
N GLY A 16 18.37 11.58 3.37
CA GLY A 16 18.11 11.95 4.77
C GLY A 16 16.73 11.53 5.29
N MET A 17 15.96 10.79 4.48
CA MET A 17 14.65 10.26 4.85
C MET A 17 14.66 8.73 5.01
N GLU A 18 15.83 8.10 5.06
CA GLU A 18 15.98 6.64 5.02
C GLU A 18 15.23 5.95 6.17
N ASP A 19 15.29 6.52 7.37
CA ASP A 19 14.55 6.04 8.53
C ASP A 19 13.02 6.19 8.36
N THR A 20 12.57 7.28 7.76
CA THR A 20 11.15 7.49 7.45
C THR A 20 10.67 6.48 6.40
N ILE A 21 11.47 6.25 5.35
CA ILE A 21 11.17 5.29 4.29
C ILE A 21 11.15 3.87 4.85
N GLU A 22 12.10 3.50 5.71
CA GLU A 22 12.12 2.18 6.35
C GLU A 22 10.84 1.94 7.17
N ARG A 23 10.36 2.95 7.90
CA ARG A 23 9.10 2.87 8.65
C ARG A 23 7.88 2.72 7.73
N ILE A 24 7.83 3.46 6.61
CA ILE A 24 6.74 3.36 5.64
C ILE A 24 6.74 2.00 4.95
N ALA A 25 7.90 1.51 4.53
CA ALA A 25 8.04 0.17 3.96
C ALA A 25 7.63 -0.92 4.96
N GLY A 26 8.00 -0.76 6.23
CA GLY A 26 7.55 -1.61 7.34
C GLY A 26 6.03 -1.60 7.49
N TYR A 27 5.41 -0.42 7.50
CA TYR A 27 3.96 -0.26 7.59
C TYR A 27 3.23 -1.05 6.49
N PHE A 28 3.62 -0.90 5.22
CA PHE A 28 2.99 -1.65 4.12
C PHE A 28 3.28 -3.15 4.19
N ARG A 29 4.48 -3.55 4.61
CA ARG A 29 4.83 -4.96 4.79
C ARG A 29 3.93 -5.62 5.84
N TYR A 30 3.76 -5.00 7.00
CA TYR A 30 2.91 -5.54 8.07
C TYR A 30 1.42 -5.51 7.67
N ALA A 31 0.95 -4.43 7.04
CA ALA A 31 -0.41 -4.36 6.51
C ALA A 31 -0.69 -5.49 5.50
N SER A 32 0.26 -5.81 4.62
CA SER A 32 0.13 -6.90 3.64
C SER A 32 0.05 -8.29 4.28
N GLN A 33 0.54 -8.44 5.51
CA GLN A 33 0.46 -9.67 6.30
C GLN A 33 -0.84 -9.76 7.12
N GLY A 34 -1.75 -8.81 6.96
CA GLY A 34 -3.01 -8.79 7.70
C GLY A 34 -2.88 -8.34 9.15
N LEU A 35 -1.75 -7.71 9.53
CA LEU A 35 -1.51 -7.15 10.86
C LEU A 35 -2.27 -5.85 11.09
N GLU A 36 -2.12 -5.25 12.28
CA GLU A 36 -2.92 -4.12 12.75
C GLU A 36 -2.80 -2.87 11.85
N GLU A 37 -1.65 -2.67 11.22
CA GLU A 37 -1.38 -1.57 10.28
C GLU A 37 -2.41 -1.50 9.15
N ARG A 38 -3.03 -2.64 8.78
CA ARG A 38 -4.08 -2.70 7.75
C ARG A 38 -5.32 -1.87 8.09
N LYS A 39 -5.55 -1.58 9.38
CA LYS A 39 -6.70 -0.81 9.90
C LYS A 39 -6.33 0.64 10.24
N GLN A 40 -5.07 1.02 10.08
CA GLN A 40 -4.55 2.31 10.49
C GLN A 40 -4.43 3.27 9.31
N ILE A 41 -4.40 4.57 9.58
CA ILE A 41 -4.17 5.61 8.57
C ILE A 41 -2.71 6.05 8.64
N LEU A 42 -2.01 6.01 7.50
CA LEU A 42 -0.67 6.60 7.37
C LEU A 42 -0.77 8.13 7.31
N TYR A 43 -0.33 8.82 8.36
CA TYR A 43 -0.32 10.28 8.44
C TYR A 43 1.11 10.85 8.32
N LEU A 44 1.36 11.64 7.27
CA LEU A 44 2.65 12.29 7.03
C LEU A 44 2.67 13.68 7.70
N LEU A 45 3.31 13.78 8.86
CA LEU A 45 3.45 15.03 9.62
C LEU A 45 4.87 15.61 9.50
N GLY A 46 4.98 16.93 9.34
CA GLY A 46 6.27 17.62 9.30
C GLY A 46 6.21 19.06 8.78
N PRO A 47 7.31 19.81 8.84
CA PRO A 47 7.36 21.23 8.43
C PRO A 47 7.08 21.42 6.94
N VAL A 48 6.67 22.63 6.56
CA VAL A 48 6.50 23.02 5.15
C VAL A 48 7.83 22.83 4.42
N GLY A 49 7.79 22.30 3.19
CA GLY A 49 9.00 22.01 2.40
C GLY A 49 9.72 20.69 2.75
N GLY A 50 9.32 19.97 3.80
CA GLY A 50 9.96 18.70 4.21
C GLY A 50 9.70 17.48 3.31
N GLY A 51 9.44 17.66 2.01
CA GLY A 51 9.32 16.55 1.05
C GLY A 51 8.07 15.66 1.18
N LYS A 52 7.12 15.96 2.08
CA LYS A 52 5.92 15.14 2.34
C LYS A 52 5.09 14.89 1.07
N SER A 53 4.83 15.93 0.28
CA SER A 53 4.07 15.82 -0.96
C SER A 53 4.82 14.98 -2.00
N SER A 54 6.15 15.13 -2.10
CA SER A 54 6.98 14.32 -2.97
C SER A 54 6.95 12.84 -2.57
N LEU A 55 6.96 12.55 -1.27
CA LEU A 55 6.87 11.19 -0.75
C LEU A 55 5.50 10.57 -1.01
N ALA A 56 4.42 11.32 -0.79
CA ALA A 56 3.06 10.89 -1.11
C ALA A 56 2.91 10.58 -2.62
N GLU A 57 3.45 11.45 -3.48
CA GLU A 57 3.43 11.25 -4.93
C GLU A 57 4.27 10.03 -5.35
N ARG A 58 5.42 9.79 -4.71
CA ARG A 58 6.22 8.58 -4.95
C ARG A 58 5.46 7.32 -4.56
N LEU A 59 4.79 7.31 -3.40
CA LEU A 59 3.97 6.19 -2.95
C LEU A 59 2.82 5.93 -3.91
N LYS A 60 2.10 6.98 -4.32
CA LYS A 60 1.04 6.89 -5.33
C LYS A 60 1.53 6.23 -6.61
N LYS A 61 2.64 6.72 -7.19
CA LYS A 61 3.24 6.14 -8.40
C LYS A 61 3.59 4.66 -8.26
N LEU A 62 4.05 4.23 -7.08
CA LEU A 62 4.36 2.82 -6.82
C LEU A 62 3.08 1.98 -6.71
N MET A 63 2.03 2.50 -6.06
CA MET A 63 0.74 1.83 -5.96
C MET A 63 0.08 1.67 -7.33
N GLU A 64 0.17 2.68 -8.20
CA GLU A 64 -0.38 2.65 -9.56
C GLU A 64 0.31 1.62 -10.49
N GLN A 65 1.47 1.07 -10.11
CA GLN A 65 2.08 -0.04 -10.85
C GLN A 65 1.32 -1.36 -10.71
N ARG A 66 0.43 -1.47 -9.72
CA ARG A 66 -0.41 -2.64 -9.51
C ARG A 66 -1.87 -2.25 -9.76
N PRO A 67 -2.60 -3.00 -10.59
CA PRO A 67 -4.01 -2.73 -10.80
C PRO A 67 -4.77 -2.91 -9.48
N ILE A 68 -5.58 -1.92 -9.12
CA ILE A 68 -6.54 -2.01 -8.02
C ILE A 68 -7.89 -2.33 -8.63
N TYR A 69 -8.42 -3.50 -8.30
CA TYR A 69 -9.74 -3.91 -8.76
C TYR A 69 -10.80 -3.46 -7.76
N THR A 70 -11.93 -2.99 -8.27
CA THR A 70 -13.10 -2.60 -7.50
C THR A 70 -14.34 -3.25 -8.09
N LEU A 71 -15.37 -3.44 -7.27
CA LEU A 71 -16.66 -3.91 -7.73
C LEU A 71 -17.33 -2.88 -8.64
N LYS A 72 -17.98 -3.37 -9.71
CA LYS A 72 -18.85 -2.56 -10.56
C LYS A 72 -20.10 -3.34 -10.97
N ALA A 73 -21.23 -2.65 -11.06
CA ALA A 73 -22.46 -3.14 -11.65
C ALA A 73 -22.73 -2.40 -12.97
N GLY A 74 -22.55 -3.09 -14.10
CA GLY A 74 -22.59 -2.45 -15.42
C GLY A 74 -21.52 -1.35 -15.56
N ASN A 75 -21.98 -0.09 -15.59
CA ASN A 75 -21.14 1.11 -15.68
C ASN A 75 -21.01 1.88 -14.35
N GLN A 76 -21.58 1.38 -13.25
CA GLN A 76 -21.48 2.02 -11.93
C GLN A 76 -20.42 1.33 -11.08
N ILE A 77 -19.43 2.09 -10.62
CA ILE A 77 -18.40 1.63 -9.68
C ILE A 77 -18.97 1.66 -8.26
N SER A 78 -18.60 0.67 -7.44
CA SER A 78 -18.97 0.62 -6.03
C SER A 78 -18.44 1.86 -5.29
N PRO A 79 -19.31 2.63 -4.61
CA PRO A 79 -18.91 3.86 -3.92
C PRO A 79 -18.00 3.60 -2.71
N VAL A 80 -17.98 2.37 -2.20
CA VAL A 80 -17.13 1.92 -1.09
C VAL A 80 -15.77 1.40 -1.55
N PHE A 81 -15.52 1.35 -2.88
CA PHE A 81 -14.26 0.86 -3.47
C PHE A 81 -13.80 -0.50 -2.93
N GLU A 82 -14.76 -1.38 -2.69
CA GLU A 82 -14.50 -2.70 -2.14
C GLU A 82 -13.77 -3.61 -3.13
N SER A 83 -12.87 -4.42 -2.58
CA SER A 83 -12.19 -5.47 -3.33
C SER A 83 -13.21 -6.50 -3.82
N PRO A 84 -13.14 -6.94 -5.09
CA PRO A 84 -13.94 -8.05 -5.58
C PRO A 84 -13.75 -9.34 -4.76
N LEU A 85 -12.57 -9.53 -4.17
CA LEU A 85 -12.27 -10.66 -3.31
C LEU A 85 -13.09 -10.66 -2.00
N GLY A 86 -13.67 -9.52 -1.61
CA GLY A 86 -14.57 -9.45 -0.45
C GLY A 86 -15.93 -10.13 -0.67
N LEU A 87 -16.35 -10.35 -1.91
CA LEU A 87 -17.57 -11.10 -2.23
C LEU A 87 -17.36 -12.61 -2.17
N PHE A 88 -16.11 -13.06 -2.26
CA PHE A 88 -15.77 -14.47 -2.32
C PHE A 88 -15.26 -14.91 -0.96
N ASN A 89 -16.06 -15.73 -0.27
CA ASN A 89 -15.59 -16.30 0.98
C ASN A 89 -14.47 -17.31 0.66
N PRO A 90 -13.24 -17.12 1.17
CA PRO A 90 -12.10 -17.98 0.84
C PRO A 90 -12.35 -19.45 1.17
N ASP A 91 -12.99 -19.72 2.31
CA ASP A 91 -13.21 -21.08 2.80
C ASP A 91 -14.23 -21.85 1.96
N HIS A 92 -15.17 -21.13 1.33
CA HIS A 92 -16.22 -21.75 0.51
C HIS A 92 -15.94 -21.69 -0.99
N MET A 93 -15.14 -20.72 -1.45
CA MET A 93 -15.00 -20.37 -2.87
C MET A 93 -13.55 -20.36 -3.36
N GLY A 94 -12.55 -20.53 -2.48
CA GLY A 94 -11.13 -20.50 -2.84
C GLY A 94 -10.76 -21.50 -3.91
N ASP A 95 -11.00 -22.80 -3.65
CA ASP A 95 -10.67 -23.89 -4.58
C ASP A 95 -11.29 -23.69 -5.97
N LEU A 96 -12.53 -23.23 -6.03
CA LEU A 96 -13.26 -22.98 -7.28
C LEU A 96 -12.63 -21.83 -8.10
N LEU A 97 -12.15 -20.79 -7.42
CA LEU A 97 -11.57 -19.63 -8.08
C LEU A 97 -10.15 -19.92 -8.58
N GLU A 98 -9.35 -20.66 -7.81
CA GLU A 98 -8.01 -21.10 -8.24
C GLU A 98 -8.04 -22.04 -9.45
N ASP A 99 -9.07 -22.89 -9.56
CA ASP A 99 -9.23 -23.77 -10.73
C ASP A 99 -9.60 -23.01 -12.01
N LYS A 100 -10.32 -21.88 -11.88
CA LYS A 100 -10.90 -21.17 -13.03
C LYS A 100 -10.07 -20.00 -13.58
N TYR A 101 -9.14 -19.45 -12.80
CA TYR A 101 -8.42 -18.22 -13.12
C TYR A 101 -6.92 -18.33 -12.81
#